data_AF-C4J9E6-F1
#
_entry.id   AF-C4J9E6-F1
#
_cell.length_a   1.000
_cell.length_b   1.000
_cell.length_c   1.000
_cell.angle_alpha   90.00
_cell.angle_beta   90.00
_cell.angle_gamma   90.00
#
_symmetry.space_group_name_H-M   'P 1'
#
loop_
_entity.id
_entity.type
_entity.pdbx_description
1 polymer ?
#
loop_
_entity_poly.entity_id
_entity_poly.type
_entity_poly.pdbx_seq_one_letter_code
_entity_poly.pdbx_strand_id
1 'polypeptide(L)'
;MLDAYDFNDAVWFCHSFHGRCLTFTAYVPALSVLTEVRVFLDANPSEVVTVFLEDYAAPGSLSNTFNAAGLSKYWFPEAQMPSPSKGGGDWPLLRDMIADNHRLIVFTSKKGKQGTEGLAYQWDYVVETQYGSEGMADGSCPKRTESKPMDSKAQSLVLLNFFTSNPSQSWACSNNSAPLISRLNACYHASAKRWPNYIAVDFYMRSNGGGAPLATDIANGRLQCGHDNIAHCKISSASAPAPASASSPAPASASSPSPAPAPDFAATSPAISSSPGPAPGPLNSYY
;
A
#
# COMPACT_ATOMS: atom_id res chain seq x y z
N MET A 1 6.47 -3.50 -0.91
CA MET A 1 7.86 -3.57 -1.38
C MET A 1 8.39 -4.94 -1.01
N LEU A 2 9.02 -5.66 -1.92
CA LEU A 2 9.47 -7.03 -1.72
C LEU A 2 10.89 -7.17 -2.28
N ASP A 3 11.82 -7.65 -1.45
CA ASP A 3 13.20 -7.89 -1.85
C ASP A 3 13.33 -9.29 -2.43
N ALA A 4 13.76 -9.41 -3.68
CA ALA A 4 13.73 -10.67 -4.42
C ALA A 4 15.13 -11.14 -4.84
N TYR A 5 15.45 -12.39 -4.51
CA TYR A 5 16.75 -13.02 -4.78
C TYR A 5 16.56 -14.41 -5.37
N ASP A 6 17.47 -14.85 -6.24
CA ASP A 6 17.62 -16.28 -6.49
C ASP A 6 18.35 -16.93 -5.30
N PHE A 7 17.73 -17.94 -4.72
CA PHE A 7 18.23 -18.68 -3.57
C PHE A 7 17.65 -20.09 -3.58
N ASN A 8 18.47 -21.12 -3.30
CA ASN A 8 18.04 -22.52 -3.33
C ASN A 8 17.24 -22.88 -4.60
N ASP A 9 17.79 -22.53 -5.77
CA ASP A 9 17.22 -22.82 -7.11
C ASP A 9 15.81 -22.26 -7.38
N ALA A 10 15.39 -21.24 -6.63
CA ALA A 10 14.12 -20.52 -6.83
C ALA A 10 14.25 -19.03 -6.50
N VAL A 11 13.23 -18.23 -6.83
CA VAL A 11 13.14 -16.86 -6.32
C VAL A 11 12.56 -16.87 -4.91
N TRP A 12 13.22 -16.17 -4.00
CA TRP A 12 12.82 -15.98 -2.61
C TRP A 12 12.62 -14.52 -2.28
N PHE A 13 11.64 -14.25 -1.42
CA PHE A 13 11.56 -12.98 -0.73
C PHE A 13 12.45 -13.03 0.51
N CYS A 14 13.39 -12.10 0.57
CA CYS A 14 14.54 -12.20 1.47
C CYS A 14 15.12 -10.82 1.76
N HIS A 15 15.20 -10.47 3.05
CA HIS A 15 15.97 -9.31 3.46
C HIS A 15 17.46 -9.67 3.39
N SER A 16 18.33 -8.82 2.89
CA SER A 16 19.73 -9.21 2.65
C SER A 16 20.73 -8.44 3.51
N PHE A 17 21.92 -9.02 3.62
CA PHE A 17 23.11 -8.29 4.05
C PHE A 17 24.12 -8.35 2.91
N HIS A 18 24.67 -7.20 2.53
CA HIS A 18 25.62 -7.07 1.42
C HIS A 18 25.09 -7.63 0.08
N GLY A 19 23.78 -7.49 -0.18
CA GLY A 19 23.17 -7.94 -1.43
C GLY A 19 23.15 -9.46 -1.60
N ARG A 20 23.19 -10.22 -0.50
CA ARG A 20 23.13 -11.69 -0.51
C ARG A 20 22.00 -12.18 0.36
N CYS A 21 21.15 -13.03 -0.21
CA CYS A 21 20.19 -13.78 0.58
C CYS A 21 20.90 -14.90 1.35
N LEU A 22 20.59 -15.03 2.64
CA LEU A 22 21.16 -16.02 3.55
C LEU A 22 20.04 -16.89 4.10
N THR A 23 20.34 -18.12 4.52
CA THR A 23 19.33 -19.05 5.04
C THR A 23 18.51 -18.46 6.19
N PHE A 24 19.12 -17.66 7.07
CA PHE A 24 18.42 -17.04 8.20
C PHE A 24 17.69 -15.74 7.86
N THR A 25 17.90 -15.19 6.66
CA THR A 25 17.21 -13.98 6.17
C THR A 25 16.22 -14.27 5.04
N ALA A 26 16.26 -15.48 4.48
CA ALA A 26 15.26 -16.00 3.56
C ALA A 26 13.94 -16.20 4.31
N TYR A 27 12.90 -15.49 3.88
CA TYR A 27 11.60 -15.54 4.53
C TYR A 27 10.73 -16.64 3.91
N VAL A 28 10.48 -16.57 2.60
CA VAL A 28 9.55 -17.47 1.91
C VAL A 28 9.85 -17.53 0.40
N PRO A 29 9.59 -18.65 -0.29
CA PRO A 29 9.61 -18.69 -1.74
C PRO A 29 8.63 -17.68 -2.33
N ALA A 30 9.09 -16.89 -3.31
CA ALA A 30 8.29 -15.84 -3.93
C ALA A 30 7.02 -16.39 -4.59
N LEU A 31 7.08 -17.61 -5.16
CA LEU A 31 5.92 -18.27 -5.78
C LEU A 31 4.73 -18.40 -4.80
N SER A 32 4.98 -18.68 -3.51
CA SER A 32 3.92 -18.82 -2.51
C SER A 32 3.17 -17.49 -2.32
N VAL A 33 3.91 -16.43 -2.03
CA VAL A 33 3.34 -15.10 -1.78
C VAL A 33 2.70 -14.52 -3.05
N LEU A 34 3.31 -14.72 -4.21
CA LEU A 34 2.70 -14.29 -5.48
C LEU A 34 1.42 -15.07 -5.80
N THR A 35 1.33 -16.34 -5.40
CA THR A 35 0.09 -17.11 -5.51
C THR A 35 -0.99 -16.54 -4.59
N GLU A 36 -0.65 -16.06 -3.40
CA GLU A 36 -1.60 -15.36 -2.51
C GLU A 36 -2.11 -14.07 -3.15
N VAL A 37 -1.24 -13.28 -3.80
CA VAL A 37 -1.65 -12.10 -4.57
C VAL A 37 -2.62 -12.49 -5.69
N ARG A 38 -2.36 -13.58 -6.41
CA ARG A 38 -3.30 -14.08 -7.43
C ARG A 38 -4.66 -14.42 -6.81
N VAL A 39 -4.67 -15.19 -5.72
CA VAL A 39 -5.92 -15.56 -5.02
C VAL A 39 -6.69 -14.32 -4.57
N PHE A 40 -6.00 -13.30 -4.06
CA PHE A 40 -6.62 -12.03 -3.71
C PHE A 40 -7.25 -11.34 -4.93
N LEU A 41 -6.53 -11.23 -6.05
CA LEU A 41 -7.04 -10.59 -7.27
C LEU A 41 -8.18 -11.40 -7.93
N ASP A 42 -8.17 -12.73 -7.82
CA ASP A 42 -9.28 -13.60 -8.24
C ASP A 42 -10.54 -13.32 -7.41
N ALA A 43 -10.40 -13.19 -6.08
CA ALA A 43 -11.52 -12.97 -5.17
C ALA A 43 -12.05 -11.52 -5.17
N ASN A 44 -11.23 -10.55 -5.58
CA ASN A 44 -11.54 -9.14 -5.52
C ASN A 44 -11.41 -8.49 -6.92
N PRO A 45 -12.45 -8.59 -7.78
CA PRO A 45 -12.36 -8.19 -9.19
C PRO A 45 -12.18 -6.67 -9.39
N SER A 46 -12.55 -5.85 -8.41
CA SER A 46 -12.42 -4.39 -8.47
C SER A 46 -11.09 -3.86 -7.90
N GLU A 47 -10.25 -4.73 -7.34
CA GLU A 47 -9.02 -4.30 -6.69
C GLU A 47 -7.84 -4.31 -7.68
N VAL A 48 -6.96 -3.33 -7.51
CA VAL A 48 -5.71 -3.17 -8.25
C VAL A 48 -4.55 -3.20 -7.26
N VAL A 49 -3.52 -4.00 -7.54
CA VAL A 49 -2.35 -4.16 -6.68
C VAL A 49 -1.11 -3.59 -7.37
N THR A 50 -0.32 -2.81 -6.64
CA THR A 50 1.02 -2.39 -7.08
C THR A 50 2.09 -3.09 -6.25
N VAL A 51 3.09 -3.67 -6.92
CA VAL A 51 4.24 -4.33 -6.29
C VAL A 51 5.52 -3.60 -6.70
N PHE A 52 6.27 -3.11 -5.71
CA PHE A 52 7.65 -2.65 -5.88
C PHE A 52 8.60 -3.78 -5.50
N LEU A 53 9.49 -4.16 -6.41
CA LEU A 53 10.49 -5.20 -6.23
C LEU A 53 11.88 -4.58 -6.06
N GLU A 54 12.52 -4.83 -4.92
CA GLU A 54 13.96 -4.65 -4.83
C GLU A 54 14.63 -5.90 -5.42
N ASP A 55 15.02 -5.80 -6.70
CA ASP A 55 15.30 -6.95 -7.56
C ASP A 55 16.80 -7.24 -7.64
N TYR A 56 17.19 -8.38 -7.07
CA TYR A 56 18.53 -8.93 -7.16
C TYR A 56 18.59 -10.23 -7.97
N ALA A 57 17.44 -10.72 -8.44
CA ALA A 57 17.33 -11.96 -9.19
C ALA A 57 17.90 -11.83 -10.62
N ALA A 58 18.37 -12.94 -11.16
CA ALA A 58 18.87 -13.11 -12.50
C ALA A 58 17.78 -12.77 -13.53
N PRO A 59 18.18 -12.45 -14.78
CA PRO A 59 17.23 -12.23 -15.86
C PRO A 59 16.28 -13.42 -16.02
N GLY A 60 14.99 -13.15 -16.17
CA GLY A 60 13.95 -14.16 -16.35
C GLY A 60 13.41 -14.80 -15.08
N SER A 61 14.16 -14.82 -13.97
CA SER A 61 13.73 -15.50 -12.74
C SER A 61 12.40 -14.97 -12.19
N LEU A 62 12.28 -13.65 -12.06
CA LEU A 62 11.07 -13.01 -11.54
C LEU A 62 9.90 -13.14 -12.51
N SER A 63 10.07 -12.79 -13.78
CA SER A 63 9.02 -12.90 -14.80
C SER A 63 8.49 -14.34 -14.92
N ASN A 64 9.37 -15.35 -14.90
CA ASN A 64 8.97 -16.75 -14.85
C ASN A 64 8.20 -17.11 -13.58
N THR A 65 8.61 -16.60 -12.42
CA THR A 65 7.93 -16.85 -11.14
C THR A 65 6.53 -16.23 -11.11
N PHE A 66 6.36 -15.00 -11.62
CA PHE A 66 5.05 -14.37 -11.76
C PHE A 66 4.15 -15.12 -12.75
N ASN A 67 4.71 -15.60 -13.87
CA ASN A 67 3.99 -16.44 -14.82
C ASN A 67 3.53 -17.76 -14.17
N ALA A 68 4.41 -18.43 -13.43
CA ALA A 68 4.10 -19.65 -12.69
C ALA A 68 3.04 -19.43 -11.60
N ALA A 69 3.03 -18.25 -10.95
CA ALA A 69 2.00 -17.85 -10.01
C ALA A 69 0.64 -17.57 -10.66
N GLY A 70 0.58 -17.49 -12.00
CA GLY A 70 -0.63 -17.19 -12.77
C GLY A 70 -1.04 -15.71 -12.73
N LEU A 71 -0.09 -14.80 -12.49
CA LEU A 71 -0.34 -13.36 -12.36
C LEU A 71 -0.30 -12.60 -13.70
N SER A 72 0.22 -13.20 -14.77
CA SER A 72 0.37 -12.54 -16.08
C SER A 72 -0.95 -12.03 -16.64
N LYS A 73 -2.07 -12.70 -16.33
CA LYS A 73 -3.42 -12.28 -16.74
C LYS A 73 -3.87 -10.95 -16.12
N TYR A 74 -3.22 -10.50 -15.05
CA TYR A 74 -3.49 -9.22 -14.40
C TYR A 74 -2.49 -8.12 -14.76
N TRP A 75 -1.41 -8.48 -15.46
CA TRP A 75 -0.26 -7.61 -15.61
C TRP A 75 -0.60 -6.35 -16.41
N PHE A 76 -0.36 -5.19 -15.81
CA PHE A 76 -0.47 -3.93 -16.53
C PHE A 76 0.70 -3.81 -17.52
N PRO A 77 0.45 -3.69 -18.83
CA PRO A 77 1.52 -3.69 -19.83
C PRO A 77 2.43 -2.47 -19.67
N GLU A 78 3.74 -2.70 -19.49
CA GLU A 78 4.74 -1.63 -19.41
C GLU A 78 4.67 -0.68 -20.61
N ALA A 79 4.37 -1.22 -21.80
CA ALA A 79 4.20 -0.46 -23.03
C ALA A 79 3.16 0.68 -22.90
N GLN A 80 2.14 0.50 -22.07
CA GLN A 80 1.07 1.46 -21.84
C GLN A 80 1.33 2.37 -20.63
N MET A 81 2.39 2.13 -19.85
CA MET A 81 2.70 2.97 -18.68
C MET A 81 3.25 4.32 -19.13
N PRO A 82 2.70 5.45 -18.64
CA PRO A 82 3.18 6.77 -18.98
C PRO A 82 4.57 6.99 -18.36
N SER A 83 5.55 7.33 -19.19
CA SER A 83 6.93 7.62 -18.76
C SER A 83 7.49 8.80 -19.54
N PRO A 84 8.50 9.52 -18.99
CA PRO A 84 9.16 10.62 -19.67
C PRO A 84 9.64 10.25 -21.08
N SER A 85 10.21 9.05 -21.23
CA SER A 85 10.72 8.53 -22.50
C SER A 85 9.64 8.24 -23.55
N LYS A 86 8.37 8.15 -23.13
CA LYS A 86 7.21 7.88 -24.00
C LYS A 86 6.33 9.11 -24.23
N GLY A 87 6.84 10.31 -23.89
CA GLY A 87 6.08 11.56 -24.01
C GLY A 87 5.23 11.90 -22.77
N GLY A 88 5.39 11.17 -21.67
CA GLY A 88 4.64 11.38 -20.42
C GLY A 88 3.18 10.96 -20.55
N GLY A 89 2.29 11.75 -19.95
CA GLY A 89 0.85 11.51 -19.96
C GLY A 89 0.29 11.02 -18.63
N ASP A 90 -1.03 10.88 -18.60
CA ASP A 90 -1.77 10.39 -17.44
C ASP A 90 -1.80 8.86 -17.43
N TRP A 91 -1.84 8.29 -16.23
CA TRP A 91 -2.17 6.88 -16.07
C TRP A 91 -3.64 6.65 -16.43
N PRO A 92 -4.00 5.47 -16.98
CA PRO A 92 -5.41 5.14 -17.21
C PRO A 92 -6.19 5.20 -15.90
N LEU A 93 -7.50 5.44 -16.02
CA LEU A 93 -8.38 5.40 -14.87
C LEU A 93 -8.39 3.98 -14.28
N LEU A 94 -8.47 3.88 -12.96
CA LEU A 94 -8.60 2.58 -12.27
C LEU A 94 -9.77 1.76 -12.83
N ARG A 95 -10.89 2.42 -13.15
CA ARG A 95 -12.05 1.76 -13.78
C ARG A 95 -11.69 1.05 -15.09
N ASP A 96 -10.88 1.70 -15.92
CA ASP A 96 -10.52 1.17 -17.24
C ASP A 96 -9.46 0.06 -17.08
N MET A 97 -8.51 0.22 -16.16
CA MET A 97 -7.60 -0.87 -15.75
C MET A 97 -8.35 -2.12 -15.26
N ILE A 98 -9.40 -1.93 -14.45
CA ILE A 98 -10.24 -3.02 -13.94
C ILE A 98 -11.01 -3.68 -15.09
N ALA A 99 -11.60 -2.90 -15.98
CA ALA A 99 -12.36 -3.39 -17.14
C ALA A 99 -11.50 -4.25 -18.08
N ASP A 100 -10.25 -3.85 -18.30
CA ASP A 100 -9.28 -4.58 -19.11
C ASP A 100 -8.55 -5.71 -18.35
N ASN A 101 -8.90 -5.91 -17.07
CA ASN A 101 -8.25 -6.83 -16.14
C ASN A 101 -6.73 -6.56 -15.93
N HIS A 102 -6.23 -5.37 -16.25
CA HIS A 102 -4.86 -4.92 -15.97
C HIS A 102 -4.70 -4.45 -14.51
N ARG A 103 -4.88 -5.37 -13.57
CA ARG A 103 -5.01 -5.10 -12.12
C ARG A 103 -3.75 -5.33 -11.29
N LEU A 104 -2.61 -5.58 -11.93
CA LEU A 104 -1.31 -5.73 -11.28
C LEU A 104 -0.27 -4.82 -11.94
N ILE A 105 0.21 -3.81 -11.21
CA ILE A 105 1.36 -2.99 -11.63
C ILE A 105 2.61 -3.51 -10.92
N VAL A 106 3.68 -3.77 -11.68
CA VAL A 106 4.96 -4.24 -11.10
C VAL A 106 6.10 -3.31 -11.50
N PHE A 107 6.78 -2.78 -10.49
CA PHE A 107 8.00 -2.01 -10.63
C PHE A 107 9.21 -2.80 -10.13
N THR A 108 10.36 -2.65 -10.78
CA THR A 108 11.65 -3.25 -10.38
C THR A 108 12.71 -2.17 -10.14
N SER A 109 13.56 -2.39 -9.15
CA SER A 109 14.78 -1.57 -8.93
C SER A 109 15.92 -1.92 -9.89
N LYS A 110 15.79 -2.97 -10.72
CA LYS A 110 16.86 -3.45 -11.61
C LYS A 110 16.67 -2.97 -13.04
N LYS A 111 17.66 -2.23 -13.57
CA LYS A 111 17.69 -1.83 -14.99
C LYS A 111 17.81 -3.04 -15.93
N GLY A 112 17.37 -2.85 -17.17
CA GLY A 112 17.55 -3.82 -18.26
C GLY A 112 16.48 -4.91 -18.36
N LYS A 113 15.50 -4.92 -17.45
CA LYS A 113 14.33 -5.82 -17.49
C LYS A 113 13.09 -5.18 -18.14
N GLN A 114 13.12 -3.86 -18.32
CA GLN A 114 12.10 -3.12 -19.06
C GLN A 114 12.14 -3.49 -20.55
N GLY A 115 10.98 -3.75 -21.15
CA GLY A 115 10.83 -4.18 -22.53
C GLY A 115 11.19 -5.65 -22.80
N THR A 116 12.15 -6.23 -22.07
CA THR A 116 12.56 -7.64 -22.21
C THR A 116 11.72 -8.57 -21.34
N GLU A 117 11.50 -8.22 -20.07
CA GLU A 117 10.73 -9.02 -19.10
C GLU A 117 9.39 -8.37 -18.73
N GLY A 118 9.11 -7.18 -19.27
CA GLY A 118 7.90 -6.41 -18.94
C GLY A 118 7.90 -5.83 -17.52
N LEU A 119 9.04 -5.85 -16.83
CA LEU A 119 9.22 -5.26 -15.50
C LEU A 119 9.68 -3.80 -15.64
N ALA A 120 8.84 -2.87 -15.20
CA ALA A 120 9.07 -1.44 -15.34
C ALA A 120 10.16 -0.95 -14.36
N TYR A 121 11.19 -0.28 -14.86
CA TYR A 121 12.25 0.26 -14.01
C TYR A 121 11.72 1.43 -13.18
N GLN A 122 11.62 1.26 -11.86
CA GLN A 122 10.76 2.09 -11.02
C GLN A 122 11.03 3.59 -11.13
N TRP A 123 12.30 4.00 -11.16
CA TRP A 123 12.69 5.41 -11.15
C TRP A 123 12.47 6.14 -12.48
N ASP A 124 12.02 5.44 -13.52
CA ASP A 124 11.49 6.09 -14.73
C ASP A 124 10.04 6.59 -14.52
N TYR A 125 9.33 6.08 -13.50
CA TYR A 125 7.91 6.36 -13.24
C TYR A 125 7.65 7.05 -11.90
N VAL A 126 8.47 6.78 -10.88
CA VAL A 126 8.33 7.33 -9.52
C VAL A 126 9.47 8.27 -9.14
N VAL A 127 9.15 9.40 -8.49
CA VAL A 127 10.08 10.02 -7.55
C VAL A 127 9.92 9.36 -6.19
N GLU A 128 11.03 9.04 -5.52
CA GLU A 128 11.05 8.26 -4.29
C GLU A 128 11.89 8.97 -3.23
N THR A 129 11.39 9.02 -1.99
CA THR A 129 12.12 9.58 -0.86
C THR A 129 13.13 8.59 -0.28
N GLN A 130 14.21 9.10 0.30
CA GLN A 130 15.19 8.29 1.01
C GLN A 130 14.50 7.49 2.12
N TYR A 131 14.83 6.20 2.21
CA TYR A 131 14.37 5.29 3.25
C TYR A 131 15.38 5.23 4.41
N GLY A 132 15.03 4.49 5.46
CA GLY A 132 15.91 4.27 6.60
C GLY A 132 16.08 5.52 7.46
N SER A 133 16.94 5.43 8.47
CA SER A 133 17.11 6.50 9.46
C SER A 133 17.58 7.82 8.83
N GLU A 134 18.36 7.77 7.75
CA GLU A 134 18.77 8.95 6.97
C GLU A 134 17.58 9.64 6.28
N GLY A 135 16.54 8.88 5.96
CA GLY A 135 15.29 9.37 5.41
C GLY A 135 14.38 10.05 6.44
N MET A 136 14.56 9.78 7.74
CA MET A 136 13.64 10.20 8.82
C MET A 136 13.84 11.65 9.29
N ALA A 137 14.64 12.46 8.60
CA ALA A 137 14.92 13.83 8.99
C ALA A 137 13.66 14.73 9.00
N ASP A 138 13.36 15.31 10.17
CA ASP A 138 12.19 16.15 10.42
C ASP A 138 12.10 17.35 9.47
N GLY A 139 10.88 17.66 9.00
CA GLY A 139 10.60 18.81 8.13
C GLY A 139 11.23 18.75 6.73
N SER A 140 11.96 17.68 6.41
CA SER A 140 12.62 17.50 5.11
C SER A 140 11.96 16.39 4.29
N CYS A 141 12.33 16.31 3.01
CA CYS A 141 11.93 15.22 2.11
C CYS A 141 13.11 14.84 1.19
N PRO A 142 14.20 14.27 1.75
CA PRO A 142 15.35 13.85 0.97
C PRO A 142 14.93 12.82 -0.08
N LYS A 143 15.40 13.00 -1.31
CA LYS A 143 15.23 12.01 -2.38
C LYS A 143 16.12 10.79 -2.12
N ARG A 144 15.70 9.63 -2.62
CA ARG A 144 16.57 8.47 -2.74
C ARG A 144 17.69 8.75 -3.75
N THR A 145 18.84 8.09 -3.61
CA THR A 145 20.01 8.28 -4.50
C THR A 145 19.66 8.08 -5.97
N GLU A 146 19.00 6.97 -6.30
CA GLU A 146 18.62 6.57 -7.66
C GLU A 146 17.46 7.42 -8.24
N SER A 147 16.66 8.02 -7.37
CA SER A 147 15.53 8.87 -7.74
C SER A 147 15.99 10.21 -8.33
N LYS A 148 15.17 10.76 -9.24
CA LYS A 148 15.22 12.16 -9.64
C LYS A 148 14.88 13.08 -8.45
N PRO A 149 15.19 14.39 -8.51
CA PRO A 149 14.73 15.37 -7.52
C PRO A 149 13.21 15.26 -7.28
N MET A 150 12.76 15.43 -6.04
CA MET A 150 11.35 15.23 -5.68
C MET A 150 10.38 16.13 -6.48
N ASP A 151 10.83 17.32 -6.85
CA ASP A 151 10.07 18.28 -7.66
C ASP A 151 10.06 17.95 -9.17
N SER A 152 10.73 16.88 -9.60
CA SER A 152 10.68 16.43 -10.99
C SER A 152 9.29 15.97 -11.38
N LYS A 153 8.70 16.66 -12.34
CA LYS A 153 7.38 16.31 -12.91
C LYS A 153 7.46 15.31 -14.06
N ALA A 154 8.66 14.86 -14.41
CA ALA A 154 8.86 13.86 -15.47
C ALA A 154 8.29 12.49 -15.03
N GLN A 155 8.59 12.09 -13.80
CA GLN A 155 7.97 10.93 -13.14
C GLN A 155 6.61 11.36 -12.61
N SER A 156 5.53 10.70 -13.03
CA SER A 156 4.16 11.10 -12.67
C SER A 156 3.77 10.69 -11.24
N LEU A 157 4.44 9.68 -10.68
CA LEU A 157 4.12 9.09 -9.37
C LEU A 157 5.10 9.50 -8.27
N VAL A 158 4.62 9.52 -7.03
CA VAL A 158 5.40 9.84 -5.83
C VAL A 158 5.32 8.67 -4.83
N LEU A 159 6.46 8.12 -4.45
CA LEU A 159 6.60 7.09 -3.41
C LEU A 159 7.27 7.70 -2.17
N LEU A 160 6.56 7.67 -1.05
CA LEU A 160 7.04 8.13 0.25
C LEU A 160 7.51 6.95 1.10
N ASN A 161 8.79 6.86 1.37
CA ASN A 161 9.36 5.99 2.40
C ASN A 161 9.43 6.73 3.74
N PHE A 162 8.90 6.11 4.81
CA PHE A 162 9.01 6.63 6.18
C PHE A 162 9.11 5.50 7.20
N PHE A 163 10.30 4.93 7.30
CA PHE A 163 10.66 3.88 8.25
C PHE A 163 12.16 3.93 8.57
N THR A 164 12.56 3.40 9.72
CA THR A 164 13.94 3.37 10.18
C THR A 164 14.74 2.25 9.52
N SER A 165 16.07 2.33 9.50
CA SER A 165 16.89 1.30 8.84
C SER A 165 16.77 -0.08 9.49
N ASN A 166 16.60 -0.11 10.81
CA ASN A 166 16.29 -1.34 11.55
C ASN A 166 14.80 -1.35 11.85
N PRO A 167 14.06 -2.42 11.49
CA PRO A 167 12.64 -2.50 11.76
C PRO A 167 12.41 -2.66 13.27
N SER A 168 11.54 -1.82 13.82
CA SER A 168 11.15 -1.88 15.23
C SER A 168 9.67 -1.59 15.39
N GLN A 169 8.92 -2.52 16.00
CA GLN A 169 7.49 -2.33 16.26
C GLN A 169 7.23 -1.13 17.20
N SER A 170 8.12 -0.90 18.18
CA SER A 170 7.98 0.22 19.12
C SER A 170 8.22 1.55 18.42
N TRP A 171 9.21 1.64 17.53
CA TRP A 171 9.45 2.84 16.73
C TRP A 171 8.34 3.06 15.70
N ALA A 172 7.87 2.01 15.02
CA ALA A 172 6.74 2.11 14.09
C ALA A 172 5.48 2.69 14.76
N CYS A 173 5.22 2.33 16.02
CA CYS A 173 4.12 2.91 16.81
C CYS A 173 4.21 4.45 16.90
N SER A 174 5.42 5.00 17.07
CA SER A 174 5.65 6.45 17.11
C SER A 174 5.72 7.07 15.71
N ASN A 175 6.41 6.41 14.78
CA ASN A 175 6.67 6.93 13.44
C ASN A 175 5.37 7.03 12.64
N ASN A 176 4.53 5.99 12.64
CA ASN A 176 3.30 5.92 11.87
C ASN A 176 2.17 6.82 12.43
N SER A 177 2.49 7.81 13.26
CA SER A 177 1.54 8.72 13.91
C SER A 177 1.72 10.15 13.39
N ALA A 178 1.74 11.16 14.29
CA ALA A 178 1.96 12.54 13.92
C ALA A 178 3.25 12.78 13.07
N PRO A 179 4.37 12.07 13.29
CA PRO A 179 5.56 12.22 12.45
C PRO A 179 5.31 11.86 10.98
N LEU A 180 4.57 10.77 10.70
CA LEU A 180 4.20 10.40 9.33
C LEU A 180 3.36 11.48 8.65
N ILE A 181 2.42 12.11 9.38
CA ILE A 181 1.60 13.21 8.84
C ILE A 181 2.46 14.45 8.58
N SER A 182 3.39 14.78 9.48
CA SER A 182 4.35 15.87 9.27
C SER A 182 5.19 15.63 8.01
N ARG A 183 5.70 14.40 7.86
CA ARG A 183 6.46 13.98 6.68
C ARG A 183 5.66 14.05 5.40
N LEU A 184 4.40 13.61 5.42
CA LEU A 184 3.49 13.69 4.28
C LEU A 184 3.36 15.13 3.76
N ASN A 185 3.19 16.10 4.67
CA ASN A 185 3.08 17.52 4.32
C ASN A 185 4.40 18.11 3.78
N ALA A 186 5.54 17.78 4.42
CA ALA A 186 6.86 18.20 3.94
C ALA A 186 7.12 17.69 2.51
N CYS A 187 6.79 16.43 2.26
CA CYS A 187 6.96 15.82 0.94
C CYS A 187 5.97 16.32 -0.09
N TYR A 188 4.74 16.71 0.28
CA TYR A 188 3.85 17.43 -0.63
C TYR A 188 4.50 18.73 -1.14
N HIS A 189 5.11 19.51 -0.25
CA HIS A 189 5.79 20.75 -0.64
C HIS A 189 7.02 20.51 -1.49
N ALA A 190 7.84 19.51 -1.15
CA ALA A 190 9.04 19.17 -1.91
C ALA A 190 8.72 18.53 -3.27
N SER A 191 7.58 17.84 -3.41
CA SER A 191 7.24 17.05 -4.61
C SER A 191 6.45 17.85 -5.65
N ALA A 192 6.76 19.13 -5.80
CA ALA A 192 6.06 20.06 -6.68
C ALA A 192 4.53 20.12 -6.41
N LYS A 193 4.13 20.10 -5.13
CA LYS A 193 2.72 20.11 -4.70
C LYS A 193 1.94 18.87 -5.16
N ARG A 194 2.58 17.70 -5.15
CA ARG A 194 1.93 16.40 -5.39
C ARG A 194 1.93 15.58 -4.12
N TRP A 195 0.77 15.04 -3.77
CA TRP A 195 0.66 14.11 -2.65
C TRP A 195 1.17 12.73 -3.07
N PRO A 196 1.79 11.96 -2.15
CA PRO A 196 2.24 10.61 -2.44
C PRO A 196 1.12 9.70 -2.96
N ASN A 197 1.43 8.93 -4.01
CA ASN A 197 0.59 7.84 -4.50
C ASN A 197 0.78 6.57 -3.68
N TYR A 198 1.99 6.40 -3.12
CA TYR A 198 2.38 5.26 -2.32
C TYR A 198 3.06 5.72 -1.04
N ILE A 199 2.70 5.11 0.09
CA ILE A 199 3.27 5.37 1.41
C ILE A 199 3.80 4.04 1.96
N ALA A 200 5.11 3.93 2.10
CA ALA A 200 5.80 2.77 2.63
C ALA A 200 6.24 3.03 4.07
N VAL A 201 5.82 2.16 4.98
CA VAL A 201 6.12 2.20 6.41
C VAL A 201 6.37 0.78 6.93
N ASP A 202 7.07 0.68 8.06
CA ASP A 202 7.18 -0.55 8.81
C ASP A 202 5.94 -0.81 9.66
N PHE A 203 5.56 -2.08 9.80
CA PHE A 203 4.45 -2.54 10.66
C PHE A 203 3.20 -1.66 10.54
N TYR A 204 2.61 -1.54 9.35
CA TYR A 204 1.56 -0.56 9.03
C TYR A 204 0.35 -0.51 10.00
N MET A 205 0.10 -1.60 10.75
CA MET A 205 -0.94 -1.68 11.78
C MET A 205 -0.54 -1.11 13.16
N ARG A 206 0.73 -0.70 13.33
CA ARG A 206 1.25 -0.13 14.58
C ARG A 206 1.26 1.38 14.49
N SER A 207 0.58 2.02 15.44
CA SER A 207 0.53 3.48 15.58
C SER A 207 0.02 3.88 16.96
N ASN A 208 0.31 5.11 17.35
CA ASN A 208 -0.44 5.86 18.34
C ASN A 208 -1.45 6.77 17.61
N GLY A 209 -2.71 6.32 17.46
CA GLY A 209 -3.75 7.03 16.71
C GLY A 209 -3.97 6.48 15.28
N GLY A 210 -4.33 7.36 14.34
CA GLY A 210 -4.87 6.96 13.02
C GLY A 210 -3.94 6.20 12.08
N GLY A 211 -2.63 6.17 12.35
CA GLY A 211 -1.71 5.26 11.66
C GLY A 211 -1.41 5.60 10.21
N ALA A 212 -0.81 4.63 9.52
CA ALA A 212 -0.68 4.64 8.07
C ALA A 212 -2.04 4.79 7.33
N PRO A 213 -3.16 4.16 7.77
CA PRO A 213 -4.46 4.37 7.15
C PRO A 213 -4.90 5.84 7.12
N LEU A 214 -4.72 6.59 8.22
CA LEU A 214 -5.03 8.02 8.24
C LEU A 214 -4.16 8.81 7.26
N ALA A 215 -2.86 8.50 7.16
CA ALA A 215 -1.98 9.16 6.20
C ALA A 215 -2.44 8.91 4.75
N THR A 216 -2.86 7.68 4.44
CA THR A 216 -3.45 7.32 3.14
C THR A 216 -4.75 8.07 2.88
N ASP A 217 -5.65 8.17 3.86
CA ASP A 217 -6.92 8.90 3.73
C ASP A 217 -6.71 10.40 3.49
N ILE A 218 -5.71 11.00 4.13
CA ILE A 218 -5.33 12.40 3.90
C ILE A 218 -4.82 12.57 2.46
N ALA A 219 -3.86 11.73 2.03
CA ALA A 219 -3.33 11.79 0.68
C ALA A 219 -4.43 11.61 -0.38
N ASN A 220 -5.32 10.63 -0.18
CA ASN A 220 -6.45 10.38 -1.07
C ASN A 220 -7.46 11.53 -1.10
N GLY A 221 -7.85 12.07 0.06
CA GLY A 221 -8.77 13.22 0.11
C GLY A 221 -8.22 14.42 -0.64
N ARG A 222 -6.92 14.67 -0.49
CA ARG A 222 -6.23 15.75 -1.18
C ARG A 222 -6.13 15.53 -2.69
N LEU A 223 -5.81 14.31 -3.12
CA LEU A 223 -5.70 13.95 -4.55
C LEU A 223 -7.05 13.96 -5.25
N GLN A 224 -8.10 13.44 -4.61
CA GLN A 224 -9.39 13.21 -5.27
C GLN A 224 -10.33 14.42 -5.22
N CYS A 225 -10.33 15.17 -4.13
CA CYS A 225 -11.32 16.23 -3.93
C CYS A 225 -10.79 17.48 -3.21
N GLY A 226 -9.48 17.54 -2.91
CA GLY A 226 -8.85 18.67 -2.22
C GLY A 226 -9.11 18.77 -0.71
N HIS A 227 -9.93 17.87 -0.14
CA HIS A 227 -10.23 17.86 1.29
C HIS A 227 -9.12 17.22 2.12
N ASP A 228 -9.13 17.51 3.42
CA ASP A 228 -8.12 17.01 4.38
C ASP A 228 -8.22 15.50 4.63
N ASN A 229 -9.32 14.86 4.25
CA ASN A 229 -9.53 13.42 4.40
C ASN A 229 -10.52 12.93 3.32
N ILE A 230 -10.30 11.72 2.80
CA ILE A 230 -11.16 11.09 1.79
C ILE A 230 -12.62 10.93 2.23
N ALA A 231 -12.87 10.74 3.53
CA ALA A 231 -14.22 10.65 4.09
C ALA A 231 -15.03 11.94 3.93
N HIS A 232 -14.36 13.08 3.68
CA HIS A 232 -15.01 14.37 3.42
C HIS A 232 -15.24 14.63 1.93
N CYS A 233 -14.73 13.78 1.04
CA CYS A 233 -15.07 13.88 -0.37
C CYS A 233 -16.56 13.58 -0.56
N LYS A 234 -17.29 14.52 -1.16
CA LYS A 234 -18.66 14.24 -1.60
C LYS A 234 -18.60 13.17 -2.67
N ILE A 235 -19.23 12.03 -2.42
CA ILE A 235 -19.63 11.15 -3.51
C ILE A 235 -20.69 11.97 -4.26
N SER A 236 -20.33 12.51 -5.42
CA SER A 236 -21.36 12.93 -6.38
C SER A 236 -22.15 11.66 -6.67
N SER A 237 -23.31 11.52 -6.01
CA SER A 237 -24.29 10.52 -6.39
C SER A 237 -24.54 10.76 -7.86
N ALA A 238 -24.02 9.87 -8.72
CA ALA A 238 -24.51 9.78 -10.08
C ALA A 238 -26.02 9.67 -9.93
N SER A 239 -26.73 10.71 -10.37
CA SER A 239 -28.17 10.81 -10.27
C SER A 239 -28.73 9.48 -10.74
N ALA A 240 -29.37 8.73 -9.83
CA ALA A 240 -30.21 7.64 -10.25
C ALA A 240 -31.17 8.22 -11.31
N PRO A 241 -31.35 7.58 -12.48
CA PRO A 241 -32.36 8.05 -13.41
C PRO A 241 -33.67 8.07 -12.65
N ALA A 242 -34.31 9.26 -12.61
CA ALA A 242 -35.59 9.44 -11.97
C ALA A 242 -36.54 8.34 -12.47
N PRO A 243 -37.25 7.62 -11.58
CA PRO A 243 -38.24 6.67 -12.06
C PRO A 243 -39.28 7.45 -12.84
N ALA A 244 -39.49 7.03 -14.10
CA ALA A 244 -40.56 7.54 -14.93
C ALA A 244 -41.87 7.45 -14.12
N SER A 245 -42.59 8.57 -14.11
CA SER A 245 -43.91 8.76 -13.52
C SER A 245 -44.81 7.54 -13.75
N ALA A 246 -45.16 6.84 -12.68
CA ALA A 246 -46.26 5.90 -12.66
C ALA A 246 -47.35 6.43 -11.71
N SER A 247 -48.53 6.52 -12.30
CA SER A 247 -49.79 7.06 -11.83
C SER A 247 -50.25 6.51 -10.48
N SER A 248 -50.96 7.36 -9.73
CA SER A 248 -51.65 7.06 -8.46
C SER A 248 -52.52 5.80 -8.48
N PRO A 249 -52.74 5.19 -7.30
CA PRO A 249 -54.10 4.87 -6.89
C PRO A 249 -54.46 5.42 -5.49
N ALA A 250 -55.76 5.70 -5.32
CA ALA A 250 -56.41 6.20 -4.11
C ALA A 250 -56.74 5.04 -3.11
N PRO A 251 -57.40 5.24 -1.94
CA PRO A 251 -56.81 4.87 -0.66
C PRO A 251 -57.53 3.75 0.14
N ALA A 252 -56.82 3.34 1.20
CA ALA A 252 -57.26 2.83 2.51
C ALA A 252 -57.77 1.37 2.68
N SER A 253 -57.11 0.63 3.57
CA SER A 253 -57.76 -0.01 4.72
C SER A 253 -56.75 -0.39 5.81
N ALA A 254 -57.17 -0.21 7.06
CA ALA A 254 -56.38 -0.32 8.29
C ALA A 254 -56.39 -1.76 8.86
N SER A 255 -55.37 -2.09 9.67
CA SER A 255 -55.46 -2.67 11.06
C SER A 255 -54.33 -3.68 11.39
N SER A 256 -53.36 -3.22 12.20
CA SER A 256 -52.74 -3.76 13.45
C SER A 256 -52.51 -5.28 13.71
N PRO A 257 -51.68 -5.68 14.72
CA PRO A 257 -50.48 -5.07 15.35
C PRO A 257 -49.27 -6.04 15.51
N SER A 258 -48.12 -5.47 15.89
CA SER A 258 -46.86 -6.15 16.26
C SER A 258 -46.93 -7.03 17.52
N PRO A 259 -46.10 -8.08 17.64
CA PRO A 259 -45.73 -8.67 18.92
C PRO A 259 -44.50 -7.99 19.55
N ALA A 260 -44.56 -7.85 20.87
CA ALA A 260 -43.58 -7.25 21.77
C ALA A 260 -42.29 -8.11 21.96
N PRO A 261 -41.21 -7.53 22.54
CA PRO A 261 -39.90 -8.18 22.63
C PRO A 261 -39.80 -9.19 23.79
N ALA A 262 -38.96 -10.20 23.59
CA ALA A 262 -38.62 -11.22 24.59
C ALA A 262 -37.59 -10.70 25.63
N PRO A 263 -37.56 -11.26 26.85
CA PRO A 263 -36.98 -10.61 28.03
C PRO A 263 -35.48 -10.80 28.21
N ASP A 264 -34.91 -9.86 28.96
CA ASP A 264 -33.53 -9.81 29.46
C ASP A 264 -33.15 -11.05 30.28
N PHE A 265 -32.03 -11.67 29.91
CA PHE A 265 -31.28 -12.57 30.79
C PHE A 265 -30.10 -11.81 31.39
N ALA A 266 -30.26 -11.43 32.65
CA ALA A 266 -29.17 -11.05 33.52
C ALA A 266 -28.27 -12.28 33.78
N ALA A 267 -27.01 -12.19 33.35
CA ALA A 267 -25.96 -13.12 33.78
C ALA A 267 -24.90 -12.32 34.56
N THR A 268 -24.80 -12.69 35.83
CA THR A 268 -23.91 -12.17 36.86
C THR A 268 -22.43 -12.37 36.54
N SER A 269 -21.65 -11.30 36.56
CA SER A 269 -20.18 -11.33 36.59
C SER A 269 -19.65 -11.87 37.92
N PRO A 270 -18.70 -12.82 37.93
CA PRO A 270 -17.85 -13.06 39.09
C PRO A 270 -16.66 -12.09 39.06
N ALA A 271 -16.45 -11.39 40.16
CA ALA A 271 -15.26 -10.58 40.41
C ALA A 271 -14.01 -11.46 40.47
N ILE A 272 -13.01 -11.16 39.62
CA ILE A 272 -11.67 -11.73 39.74
C ILE A 272 -10.81 -10.74 40.53
N SER A 273 -10.44 -11.16 41.73
CA SER A 273 -9.46 -10.49 42.59
C SER A 273 -8.08 -10.54 41.94
N SER A 274 -7.50 -9.37 41.70
CA SER A 274 -6.11 -9.19 41.26
C SER A 274 -5.18 -9.10 42.48
N SER A 275 -4.31 -10.09 42.64
CA SER A 275 -3.13 -9.99 43.51
C SER A 275 -1.90 -9.65 42.66
N PRO A 276 -1.06 -8.67 43.05
CA PRO A 276 0.12 -8.30 42.28
C PRO A 276 1.27 -9.30 42.51
N GLY A 277 1.78 -9.87 41.41
CA GLY A 277 3.03 -10.66 41.42
C GLY A 277 4.27 -9.75 41.49
N PRO A 278 5.41 -10.26 41.99
CA PRO A 278 6.60 -9.46 42.26
C PRO A 278 7.35 -9.06 40.98
N ALA A 279 8.00 -7.90 41.04
CA ALA A 279 8.77 -7.29 39.96
C ALA A 279 10.01 -8.12 39.56
N PRO A 280 10.37 -8.18 38.25
CA PRO A 280 11.66 -8.72 37.83
C PRO A 280 12.78 -7.69 38.02
N GLY A 281 13.90 -8.16 38.59
CA GLY A 281 15.14 -7.39 38.76
C GLY A 281 15.91 -7.16 37.45
N PRO A 282 16.97 -6.34 37.46
CA PRO A 282 17.61 -5.80 36.27
C PRO A 282 18.42 -6.86 35.50
N LEU A 283 18.23 -6.91 34.18
CA LEU A 283 19.09 -7.65 33.26
C LEU A 283 20.29 -6.76 32.89
N ASN A 284 21.48 -7.24 33.25
CA ASN A 284 22.76 -6.66 32.87
C ASN A 284 22.98 -6.75 31.35
N SER A 285 23.32 -5.60 30.78
CA SER A 285 23.93 -5.40 29.48
C SER A 285 25.40 -5.80 29.49
N TYR A 286 25.82 -6.70 28.61
CA TYR A 286 27.21 -6.77 28.12
C TYR A 286 27.22 -7.13 26.63
N TYR A 287 28.09 -6.39 25.93
CA TYR A 287 28.32 -6.31 24.48
C TYR A 287 28.71 -7.63 23.82
#